data_AF-A0A3N1NS22-F1
#
_entry.id   AF-A0A3N1NS22-F1
#
_cell.length_a   1.000
_cell.length_b   1.000
_cell.length_c   1.000
_cell.angle_alpha   90.00
_cell.angle_beta   90.00
_cell.angle_gamma   90.00
#
_symmetry.space_group_name_H-M   'P 1'
#
loop_
_entity.id
_entity.type
_entity.pdbx_description
1 polymer ?
#
loop_
_entity_poly.entity_id
_entity_poly.type
_entity_poly.pdbx_seq_one_letter_code
_entity_poly.pdbx_strand_id
1 'polypeptide(L)'
;MFYKALMLLALGSLSAHGASVCPATAPAGAWGLEYQVSASQSGAEPRQVQLLRRGAQTALYSPEHQMAEWWHFEDPKRPGFSRVFDQQQRRIDYYMGDLRALGVQAQQEEVESFAARHLLGQLTKQGSSPCEHAERYQGEINGVSYDLLWSPVLAAPLAIVTRKGEVERRWQADKLLGKDAVNARFATWQRYRETDFADIGDMENDPFLAKMINQGFIEHREHAVYNDQGQPLATGHSH
;
A
#
# COMPACT_ATOMS: atom_id res chain seq x y z
N MET A 1 36.81 -41.11 -32.68
CA MET A 1 36.96 -40.04 -31.66
C MET A 1 35.56 -39.51 -31.36
N PHE A 2 35.01 -39.89 -30.21
CA PHE A 2 33.65 -39.55 -29.76
C PHE A 2 33.73 -38.33 -28.86
N TYR A 3 33.05 -37.24 -29.19
CA TYR A 3 32.70 -36.19 -28.22
C TYR A 3 31.20 -36.25 -27.95
N LYS A 4 30.86 -36.84 -26.79
CA LYS A 4 29.53 -36.75 -26.19
C LYS A 4 29.36 -35.32 -25.66
N ALA A 5 28.47 -34.54 -26.28
CA ALA A 5 28.00 -33.29 -25.72
C ALA A 5 27.05 -33.61 -24.56
N LEU A 6 27.51 -33.35 -23.33
CA LEU A 6 26.71 -33.47 -22.12
C LEU A 6 25.90 -32.18 -21.98
N MET A 7 24.62 -32.20 -22.40
CA MET A 7 23.67 -31.15 -22.04
C MET A 7 23.42 -31.22 -20.53
N LEU A 8 23.98 -30.27 -19.78
CA LEU A 8 23.54 -29.98 -18.43
C LEU A 8 22.14 -29.34 -18.52
N LEU A 9 21.10 -30.10 -18.18
CA LEU A 9 19.83 -29.52 -17.77
C LEU A 9 20.06 -28.74 -16.47
N ALA A 10 20.06 -27.42 -16.56
CA ALA A 10 19.92 -26.56 -15.39
C ALA A 10 18.50 -26.73 -14.85
N LEU A 11 18.36 -27.54 -13.81
CA LEU A 11 17.17 -27.58 -12.97
C LEU A 11 17.02 -26.19 -12.33
N GLY A 12 16.14 -25.37 -12.89
CA GLY A 12 15.73 -24.12 -12.29
C GLY A 12 15.07 -24.41 -10.94
N SER A 13 15.77 -24.08 -9.87
CA SER A 13 15.24 -24.11 -8.51
C SER A 13 14.06 -23.15 -8.44
N LEU A 14 12.84 -23.68 -8.49
CA LEU A 14 11.65 -22.96 -8.01
C LEU A 14 11.84 -22.81 -6.49
N SER A 15 12.45 -21.71 -6.07
CA SER A 15 12.46 -21.31 -4.67
C SER A 15 11.00 -21.21 -4.22
N ALA A 16 10.57 -22.14 -3.38
CA ALA A 16 9.33 -22.01 -2.63
C ALA A 16 9.53 -20.81 -1.70
N HIS A 17 9.03 -19.65 -2.12
CA HIS A 17 9.09 -18.44 -1.31
C HIS A 17 8.04 -18.59 -0.19
N GLY A 18 8.49 -19.08 0.97
CA GLY A 18 7.69 -19.04 2.20
C GLY A 18 7.42 -17.58 2.57
N ALA A 19 6.26 -17.32 3.19
CA ALA A 19 5.94 -15.99 3.67
C ALA A 19 6.93 -15.59 4.78
N SER A 20 7.63 -14.47 4.61
CA SER A 20 8.55 -13.91 5.61
C SER A 20 7.86 -13.43 6.89
N VAL A 21 6.57 -13.10 6.78
CA VAL A 21 5.71 -12.67 7.90
C VAL A 21 4.49 -13.59 7.94
N CYS A 22 4.27 -14.26 9.07
CA CYS A 22 3.13 -15.18 9.28
C CYS A 22 2.64 -15.14 10.73
N PRO A 23 1.97 -14.05 11.16
CA PRO A 23 1.58 -13.87 12.55
C PRO A 23 0.40 -14.79 12.92
N ALA A 24 0.57 -15.53 14.01
CA ALA A 24 -0.50 -16.34 14.60
C ALA A 24 -1.53 -15.49 15.38
N THR A 25 -1.11 -14.33 15.89
CA THR A 25 -1.93 -13.43 16.71
C THR A 25 -1.70 -11.97 16.32
N ALA A 26 -2.73 -11.15 16.53
CA ALA A 26 -2.66 -9.72 16.24
C ALA A 26 -1.78 -9.04 17.31
N PRO A 27 -0.85 -8.15 16.92
CA PRO A 27 -0.08 -7.39 17.89
C PRO A 27 -0.98 -6.55 18.79
N ALA A 28 -0.63 -6.45 20.07
CA ALA A 28 -1.34 -5.57 20.99
C ALA A 28 -1.02 -4.10 20.70
N GLY A 29 -2.06 -3.29 20.45
CA GLY A 29 -1.91 -1.85 20.22
C GLY A 29 -1.48 -1.52 18.80
N ALA A 30 -0.52 -0.60 18.66
CA ALA A 30 -0.03 -0.16 17.35
C ALA A 30 0.89 -1.20 16.71
N TRP A 31 0.83 -1.32 15.39
CA TRP A 31 1.67 -2.23 14.60
C TRP A 31 1.77 -1.75 13.16
N GLY A 32 2.69 -2.34 12.40
CA GLY A 32 2.78 -2.08 10.96
C GLY A 32 3.35 -3.25 10.18
N LEU A 33 3.24 -3.19 8.86
CA LEU A 33 3.89 -4.11 7.92
C LEU A 33 4.81 -3.29 7.02
N GLU A 34 6.05 -3.71 6.89
CA GLU A 34 6.95 -3.25 5.84
C GLU A 34 6.81 -4.20 4.65
N TYR A 35 6.69 -3.62 3.47
CA TYR A 35 6.54 -4.31 2.19
C TYR A 35 7.72 -4.00 1.29
N GLN A 36 8.23 -5.03 0.62
CA GLN A 36 9.01 -4.87 -0.60
C GLN A 36 8.07 -4.91 -1.80
N VAL A 37 8.19 -3.92 -2.68
CA VAL A 37 7.42 -3.83 -3.92
C VAL A 37 8.34 -3.89 -5.12
N SER A 38 8.13 -4.87 -5.99
CA SER A 38 8.95 -5.09 -7.19
C SER A 38 8.10 -5.25 -8.44
N ALA A 39 8.72 -4.97 -9.60
CA ALA A 39 8.11 -5.16 -10.92
C ALA A 39 9.12 -5.80 -11.88
N SER A 40 8.73 -6.94 -12.46
CA SER A 40 9.58 -7.83 -13.29
C SER A 40 10.25 -7.18 -14.49
N GLN A 41 9.68 -6.12 -15.08
CA GLN A 41 10.21 -5.46 -16.28
C GLN A 41 10.86 -4.09 -16.03
N SER A 42 10.92 -3.63 -14.77
CA SER A 42 11.38 -2.26 -14.49
C SER A 42 12.90 -2.11 -14.45
N GLY A 43 13.65 -3.19 -14.22
CA GLY A 43 15.08 -3.12 -13.89
C GLY A 43 15.39 -2.30 -12.63
N ALA A 44 14.37 -1.80 -11.93
CA ALA A 44 14.48 -0.99 -10.74
C ALA A 44 14.59 -1.88 -9.51
N GLU A 45 15.35 -1.39 -8.52
CA GLU A 45 15.43 -2.03 -7.21
C GLU A 45 14.04 -2.07 -6.55
N PRO A 46 13.75 -3.10 -5.73
CA PRO A 46 12.52 -3.15 -4.94
C PRO A 46 12.39 -1.90 -4.06
N ARG A 47 11.20 -1.29 -4.06
CA ARG A 47 10.87 -0.14 -3.23
C ARG A 47 10.19 -0.56 -1.93
N GLN A 48 10.43 0.20 -0.87
CA GLN A 48 9.81 -0.06 0.43
C GLN A 48 8.51 0.73 0.60
N VAL A 49 7.52 0.09 1.21
CA VAL A 49 6.27 0.73 1.64
C VAL A 49 5.90 0.22 3.03
N GLN A 50 5.40 1.08 3.90
CA GLN A 50 4.97 0.70 5.24
C GLN A 50 3.46 0.95 5.41
N LEU A 51 2.71 -0.08 5.78
CA LEU A 51 1.36 0.05 6.34
C LEU A 51 1.49 0.19 7.85
N LEU A 52 0.98 1.28 8.42
CA LEU A 52 1.05 1.56 9.86
C LEU A 52 -0.37 1.66 10.43
N ARG A 53 -0.64 0.99 11.55
CA ARG A 53 -1.92 1.04 12.26
C ARG A 53 -1.76 1.46 13.71
N ARG A 54 -2.62 2.38 14.15
CA ARG A 54 -2.70 2.84 15.55
C ARG A 54 -4.13 3.23 15.89
N GLY A 55 -4.86 2.34 16.55
CA GLY A 55 -6.28 2.58 16.86
C GLY A 55 -7.09 2.73 15.57
N ALA A 56 -7.83 3.83 15.42
CA ALA A 56 -8.59 4.17 14.21
C ALA A 56 -7.75 4.89 13.14
N GLN A 57 -6.42 4.88 13.26
CA GLN A 57 -5.51 5.49 12.30
C GLN A 57 -4.85 4.42 11.45
N THR A 58 -4.83 4.66 10.14
CA THR A 58 -4.11 3.85 9.16
C THR A 58 -3.26 4.76 8.29
N ALA A 59 -1.99 4.43 8.10
CA ALA A 59 -1.14 5.19 7.21
C ALA A 59 -0.38 4.28 6.22
N LEU A 60 -0.20 4.78 5.01
CA LEU A 60 0.71 4.23 4.02
C LEU A 60 1.90 5.18 3.89
N TYR A 61 3.10 4.70 4.18
CA TYR A 61 4.31 5.51 4.16
C TYR A 61 5.30 4.97 3.13
N SER A 62 5.82 5.85 2.28
CA SER A 62 6.95 5.60 1.39
C SER A 62 8.22 6.19 2.00
N PRO A 63 9.14 5.35 2.54
CA PRO A 63 10.43 5.82 3.04
C PRO A 63 11.29 6.48 1.96
N GLU A 64 11.19 6.00 0.72
CA GLU A 64 11.95 6.50 -0.43
C GLU A 64 11.55 7.95 -0.76
N HIS A 65 10.25 8.22 -0.83
CA HIS A 65 9.73 9.55 -1.15
C HIS A 65 9.58 10.43 0.09
N GLN A 66 9.77 9.88 1.30
CA GLN A 66 9.55 10.58 2.57
C GLN A 66 8.13 11.18 2.64
N MET A 67 7.15 10.40 2.20
CA MET A 67 5.75 10.82 2.10
C MET A 67 4.82 9.79 2.73
N ALA A 68 3.79 10.25 3.42
CA ALA A 68 2.76 9.39 3.98
C ALA A 68 1.35 9.86 3.60
N GLU A 69 0.49 8.90 3.33
CA GLU A 69 -0.95 9.05 3.36
C GLU A 69 -1.46 8.56 4.71
N TRP A 70 -2.08 9.43 5.49
CA TRP A 70 -2.50 9.12 6.85
C TRP A 70 -4.00 9.38 7.02
N TRP A 71 -4.73 8.29 7.18
CA TRP A 71 -6.16 8.24 7.44
C TRP A 71 -6.46 8.18 8.93
N HIS A 72 -7.52 8.89 9.33
CA HIS A 72 -7.96 8.99 10.71
C HIS A 72 -9.49 8.86 10.79
N PHE A 73 -9.94 7.77 11.42
CA PHE A 73 -11.34 7.34 11.49
C PHE A 73 -11.93 7.43 12.91
N GLU A 74 -11.36 8.24 13.80
CA GLU A 74 -11.80 8.38 15.19
C GLU A 74 -13.26 8.87 15.31
N ASP A 75 -13.70 9.73 14.39
CA ASP A 75 -15.10 10.11 14.22
C ASP A 75 -15.63 9.54 12.90
N PRO A 76 -16.46 8.48 12.94
CA PRO A 76 -17.02 7.87 11.72
C PRO A 76 -17.84 8.84 10.86
N LYS A 77 -18.34 9.95 11.42
CA LYS A 77 -19.08 10.98 10.68
C LYS A 77 -18.15 11.99 10.00
N ARG A 78 -16.92 12.09 10.48
CA ARG A 78 -15.90 13.03 10.04
C ARG A 78 -14.55 12.31 9.98
N PRO A 79 -14.42 11.29 9.11
CA PRO A 79 -13.10 10.77 8.83
C PRO A 79 -12.27 11.89 8.23
N GLY A 80 -10.96 11.79 8.33
CA GLY A 80 -10.12 12.70 7.58
C GLY A 80 -8.83 12.06 7.18
N PHE A 81 -8.05 12.90 6.52
CA PHE A 81 -6.91 12.49 5.74
C PHE A 81 -5.84 13.57 5.79
N SER A 82 -4.62 13.13 5.99
CA SER A 82 -3.43 13.96 5.95
C SER A 82 -2.45 13.41 4.92
N ARG A 83 -1.88 14.30 4.10
CA ARG A 83 -0.62 14.03 3.40
C ARG A 83 0.54 14.56 4.21
N VAL A 84 1.51 13.70 4.50
CA VAL A 84 2.68 14.00 5.29
C VAL A 84 3.90 14.07 4.38
N PHE A 85 4.74 15.08 4.58
CA PHE A 85 5.98 15.30 3.84
C PHE A 85 7.13 15.40 4.83
N ASP A 86 7.82 14.27 5.07
CA ASP A 86 8.88 14.14 6.09
C ASP A 86 10.05 15.09 5.78
N GLN A 87 10.43 15.25 4.50
CA GLN A 87 11.54 16.11 4.10
C GLN A 87 11.29 17.59 4.46
N GLN A 88 10.05 18.06 4.36
CA GLN A 88 9.67 19.46 4.65
C GLN A 88 9.09 19.64 6.05
N GLN A 89 8.90 18.54 6.80
CA GLN A 89 8.22 18.51 8.09
C GLN A 89 6.86 19.23 8.02
N ARG A 90 6.11 18.93 6.95
CA ARG A 90 4.79 19.49 6.66
C ARG A 90 3.73 18.39 6.69
N ARG A 91 2.53 18.77 7.11
CA ARG A 91 1.32 17.97 6.99
C ARG A 91 0.24 18.83 6.33
N ILE A 92 -0.41 18.28 5.31
CA ILE A 92 -1.55 18.91 4.65
C ILE A 92 -2.79 18.10 5.01
N ASP A 93 -3.77 18.75 5.62
CA ASP A 93 -5.00 18.10 6.06
C ASP A 93 -6.15 18.39 5.08
N TYR A 94 -6.91 17.34 4.77
CA TYR A 94 -8.00 17.38 3.81
C TYR A 94 -9.30 17.00 4.52
N TYR A 95 -10.35 17.79 4.27
CA TYR A 95 -11.69 17.36 4.64
C TYR A 95 -12.23 16.39 3.59
N MET A 96 -13.16 15.52 3.99
CA MET A 96 -13.78 14.58 3.05
C MET A 96 -14.52 15.27 1.89
N GLY A 97 -14.96 16.51 2.10
CA GLY A 97 -15.53 17.33 1.02
C GLY A 97 -14.51 17.60 -0.07
N ASP A 98 -13.30 18.00 0.31
CA ASP A 98 -12.19 18.29 -0.59
C ASP A 98 -11.78 17.03 -1.35
N LEU A 99 -11.63 15.91 -0.63
CA LEU A 99 -11.34 14.62 -1.25
C LEU A 99 -12.38 14.23 -2.29
N ARG A 100 -13.68 14.37 -1.99
CA ARG A 100 -14.74 14.09 -2.97
C ARG A 100 -14.68 15.02 -4.17
N ALA A 101 -14.37 16.31 -3.96
CA ALA A 101 -14.19 17.27 -5.06
C ALA A 101 -12.98 16.90 -5.94
N LEU A 102 -11.95 16.27 -5.36
CA LEU A 102 -10.79 15.70 -6.06
C LEU A 102 -11.06 14.30 -6.65
N GLY A 103 -12.31 13.81 -6.61
CA GLY A 103 -12.69 12.49 -7.13
C GLY A 103 -12.23 11.30 -6.26
N VAL A 104 -11.75 11.57 -5.05
CA VAL A 104 -11.36 10.54 -4.09
C VAL A 104 -12.59 10.01 -3.35
N GLN A 105 -12.83 8.71 -3.47
CA GLN A 105 -13.79 7.98 -2.68
C GLN A 105 -13.05 6.97 -1.82
N ALA A 106 -12.95 7.24 -0.53
CA ALA A 106 -12.34 6.33 0.43
C ALA A 106 -13.39 5.72 1.34
N GLN A 107 -13.38 4.40 1.44
CA GLN A 107 -14.16 3.64 2.41
C GLN A 107 -13.19 3.12 3.47
N GLN A 108 -13.56 3.26 4.74
CA GLN A 108 -12.70 2.86 5.86
C GLN A 108 -12.21 1.41 5.74
N GLU A 109 -13.11 0.49 5.41
CA GLU A 109 -12.77 -0.94 5.29
C GLU A 109 -11.77 -1.21 4.15
N GLU A 110 -11.86 -0.47 3.04
CA GLU A 110 -10.89 -0.55 1.94
C GLU A 110 -9.55 0.05 2.35
N VAL A 111 -9.53 1.19 3.04
CA VAL A 111 -8.28 1.79 3.54
C VAL A 111 -7.59 0.87 4.54
N GLU A 112 -8.33 0.40 5.54
CA GLU A 112 -7.80 -0.46 6.60
C GLU A 112 -7.30 -1.78 6.00
N SER A 113 -8.05 -2.44 5.13
CA SER A 113 -7.63 -3.69 4.47
C SER A 113 -6.52 -3.53 3.43
N PHE A 114 -5.97 -2.33 3.25
CA PHE A 114 -5.01 -2.01 2.20
C PHE A 114 -5.52 -2.37 0.80
N ALA A 115 -6.75 -1.92 0.53
CA ALA A 115 -7.60 -2.19 -0.62
C ALA A 115 -7.70 -3.68 -1.01
N ALA A 116 -7.61 -4.58 -0.03
CA ALA A 116 -7.75 -6.01 -0.29
C ALA A 116 -9.19 -6.50 -0.09
N ARG A 117 -10.05 -5.72 0.58
CA ARG A 117 -11.38 -6.20 0.96
C ARG A 117 -12.25 -6.53 -0.26
N HIS A 118 -12.33 -5.65 -1.25
CA HIS A 118 -13.04 -5.94 -2.49
C HIS A 118 -12.46 -7.14 -3.26
N LEU A 119 -11.15 -7.41 -3.14
CA LEU A 119 -10.51 -8.57 -3.78
C LEU A 119 -10.99 -9.87 -3.13
N LEU A 120 -11.12 -9.93 -1.80
CA LEU A 120 -11.59 -11.12 -1.09
C LEU A 120 -12.99 -11.57 -1.55
N GLY A 121 -13.84 -10.63 -1.98
CA GLY A 121 -15.18 -10.92 -2.51
C GLY A 121 -15.21 -11.40 -3.97
N GLN A 122 -14.12 -11.17 -4.72
CA GLN A 122 -14.04 -11.48 -6.16
C GLN A 122 -13.08 -12.64 -6.46
N LEU A 123 -12.12 -12.90 -5.58
CA LEU A 123 -11.15 -13.98 -5.73
C LEU A 123 -11.64 -15.27 -5.06
N THR A 124 -11.18 -16.40 -5.59
CA THR A 124 -11.49 -17.72 -5.04
C THR A 124 -10.46 -18.12 -3.99
N LYS A 125 -10.94 -18.47 -2.79
CA LYS A 125 -10.09 -19.01 -1.72
C LYS A 125 -9.51 -20.37 -2.13
N GLN A 126 -8.21 -20.53 -1.94
CA GLN A 126 -7.47 -21.75 -2.26
C GLN A 126 -7.39 -22.66 -1.02
N GLY A 127 -7.32 -23.98 -1.25
CA GLY A 127 -7.26 -24.98 -0.18
C GLY A 127 -5.92 -25.07 0.55
N SER A 128 -4.87 -24.43 0.02
CA SER A 128 -3.53 -24.42 0.61
C SER A 128 -2.98 -23.00 0.69
N SER A 129 -2.23 -22.73 1.77
CA SER A 129 -1.57 -21.46 2.02
C SER A 129 -0.11 -21.68 2.40
N PRO A 130 0.82 -20.84 1.91
CA PRO A 130 2.23 -20.88 2.31
C PRO A 130 2.47 -20.33 3.73
N CYS A 131 1.44 -19.84 4.41
CA CYS A 131 1.47 -19.40 5.81
C CYS A 131 0.27 -19.99 6.54
N GLU A 132 0.53 -20.71 7.64
CA GLU A 132 -0.47 -21.46 8.41
C GLU A 132 -1.64 -20.59 8.88
N HIS A 133 -1.36 -19.33 9.24
CA HIS A 133 -2.35 -18.38 9.76
C HIS A 133 -2.82 -17.37 8.71
N ALA A 134 -2.63 -17.69 7.43
CA ALA A 134 -3.08 -16.87 6.31
C ALA A 134 -3.87 -17.69 5.30
N GLU A 135 -4.66 -16.98 4.52
CA GLU A 135 -5.55 -17.54 3.51
C GLU A 135 -5.08 -17.07 2.12
N ARG A 136 -4.95 -18.00 1.18
CA ARG A 136 -4.59 -17.66 -0.20
C ARG A 136 -5.83 -17.52 -1.05
N TYR A 137 -5.89 -16.48 -1.86
CA TYR A 137 -6.96 -16.18 -2.80
C TYR A 137 -6.38 -15.96 -4.18
N GLN A 138 -7.03 -16.50 -5.20
CA GLN A 138 -6.59 -16.36 -6.60
C GLN A 138 -7.77 -16.14 -7.53
N GLY A 139 -7.53 -15.48 -8.66
CA GLY A 139 -8.55 -15.21 -9.66
C GLY A 139 -8.07 -14.21 -10.70
N GLU A 140 -8.98 -13.83 -11.59
CA GLU A 140 -8.77 -12.79 -12.59
C GLU A 140 -9.87 -11.75 -12.48
N ILE A 141 -9.49 -10.47 -12.46
CA ILE A 141 -10.41 -9.34 -12.40
C ILE A 141 -9.99 -8.38 -13.52
N ASN A 142 -10.90 -8.10 -14.46
CA ASN A 142 -10.67 -7.17 -15.57
C ASN A 142 -9.37 -7.43 -16.37
N GLY A 143 -9.05 -8.70 -16.64
CA GLY A 143 -7.85 -9.08 -17.40
C GLY A 143 -6.54 -9.01 -16.60
N VAL A 144 -6.62 -8.88 -15.27
CA VAL A 144 -5.46 -8.93 -14.36
C VAL A 144 -5.59 -10.16 -13.48
N SER A 145 -4.57 -11.01 -13.50
CA SER A 145 -4.49 -12.17 -12.59
C SER A 145 -3.97 -11.72 -11.23
N TYR A 146 -4.63 -12.17 -10.16
CA TYR A 146 -4.30 -11.88 -8.77
C TYR A 146 -3.92 -13.15 -8.01
N ASP A 147 -2.92 -13.03 -7.16
CA ASP A 147 -2.57 -13.97 -6.10
C ASP A 147 -2.40 -13.19 -4.79
N LEU A 148 -3.36 -13.35 -3.89
CA LEU A 148 -3.46 -12.62 -2.64
C LEU A 148 -3.21 -13.60 -1.48
N LEU A 149 -2.20 -13.31 -0.66
CA LEU A 149 -2.03 -13.95 0.65
C LEU A 149 -2.57 -13.00 1.72
N TRP A 150 -3.68 -13.35 2.32
CA TRP A 150 -4.41 -12.54 3.29
C TRP A 150 -4.17 -13.04 4.72
N SER A 151 -3.87 -12.15 5.66
CA SER A 151 -3.87 -12.47 7.10
C SER A 151 -5.20 -12.03 7.72
N PRO A 152 -6.09 -12.96 8.12
CA PRO A 152 -7.29 -12.62 8.87
C PRO A 152 -6.97 -11.97 10.22
N VAL A 153 -5.85 -12.38 10.82
CA VAL A 153 -5.37 -11.91 12.12
C VAL A 153 -5.00 -10.43 12.09
N LEU A 154 -4.32 -9.98 11.03
CA LEU A 154 -3.98 -8.55 10.85
C LEU A 154 -5.08 -7.78 10.11
N ALA A 155 -6.01 -8.49 9.47
CA ALA A 155 -6.90 -7.95 8.44
C ALA A 155 -6.11 -7.16 7.38
N ALA A 156 -5.00 -7.72 6.89
CA ALA A 156 -4.11 -7.08 5.92
C ALA A 156 -3.50 -8.12 4.96
N PRO A 157 -3.13 -7.72 3.73
CA PRO A 157 -2.41 -8.58 2.81
C PRO A 157 -0.97 -8.78 3.29
N LEU A 158 -0.53 -10.04 3.34
CA LEU A 158 0.88 -10.41 3.52
C LEU A 158 1.61 -10.44 2.18
N ALA A 159 0.91 -10.74 1.09
CA ALA A 159 1.44 -10.64 -0.26
C ALA A 159 0.33 -10.35 -1.27
N ILE A 160 0.65 -9.58 -2.30
CA ILE A 160 -0.19 -9.38 -3.48
C ILE A 160 0.69 -9.54 -4.71
N VAL A 161 0.37 -10.49 -5.56
CA VAL A 161 0.98 -10.62 -6.89
C VAL A 161 -0.08 -10.30 -7.93
N THR A 162 0.24 -9.39 -8.84
CA THR A 162 -0.60 -9.04 -9.98
C THR A 162 0.14 -9.32 -11.27
N ARG A 163 -0.56 -9.87 -12.27
CA ARG A 163 -0.01 -10.11 -13.59
C ARG A 163 -0.95 -9.57 -14.66
N LYS A 164 -0.41 -8.75 -15.56
CA LYS A 164 -1.12 -8.23 -16.74
C LYS A 164 -0.19 -8.29 -17.93
N GLY A 165 -0.51 -9.15 -18.90
CA GLY A 165 0.43 -9.47 -19.98
C GLY A 165 1.73 -10.04 -19.42
N GLU A 166 2.86 -9.46 -19.81
CA GLU A 166 4.20 -9.88 -19.34
C GLU A 166 4.65 -9.17 -18.06
N VAL A 167 3.88 -8.23 -17.53
CA VAL A 167 4.23 -7.47 -16.32
C VAL A 167 3.69 -8.19 -15.09
N GLU A 168 4.59 -8.71 -14.26
CA GLU A 168 4.32 -9.10 -12.87
C GLU A 168 4.75 -7.98 -11.91
N ARG A 169 3.85 -7.59 -11.01
CA ARG A 169 4.13 -6.74 -9.84
C ARG A 169 3.85 -7.52 -8.56
N ARG A 170 4.75 -7.41 -7.59
CA ARG A 170 4.68 -8.12 -6.31
C ARG A 170 4.82 -7.15 -5.15
N TRP A 171 3.91 -7.26 -4.20
CA TRP A 171 4.01 -6.71 -2.86
C TRP A 171 4.21 -7.87 -1.90
N GLN A 172 5.25 -7.81 -1.07
CA GLN A 172 5.56 -8.86 -0.10
C GLN A 172 5.88 -8.22 1.24
N ALA A 173 5.09 -8.53 2.27
CA ALA A 173 5.41 -8.15 3.64
C ALA A 173 6.64 -8.92 4.11
N ASP A 174 7.70 -8.22 4.48
CA ASP A 174 8.97 -8.79 4.94
C ASP A 174 9.20 -8.60 6.44
N LYS A 175 8.56 -7.59 7.03
CA LYS A 175 8.74 -7.26 8.45
C LYS A 175 7.46 -6.80 9.11
N LEU A 176 7.25 -7.28 10.34
CA LEU A 176 6.24 -6.76 11.26
C LEU A 176 6.88 -5.67 12.13
N LEU A 177 6.31 -4.47 12.12
CA LEU A 177 6.73 -3.34 12.94
C LEU A 177 5.97 -3.33 14.26
N GLY A 178 6.71 -3.20 15.36
CA GLY A 178 6.16 -3.15 16.70
C GLY A 178 5.62 -1.77 17.10
N LYS A 179 4.87 -1.76 18.20
CA LYS A 179 4.19 -0.60 18.78
C LYS A 179 5.07 0.65 18.90
N ASP A 180 6.31 0.51 19.38
CA ASP A 180 7.16 1.67 19.65
C ASP A 180 7.60 2.39 18.37
N ALA A 181 7.98 1.62 17.34
CA ALA A 181 8.36 2.19 16.04
C ALA A 181 7.18 2.92 15.38
N VAL A 182 6.00 2.32 15.43
CA VAL A 182 4.78 2.89 14.85
C VAL A 182 4.36 4.14 15.60
N ASN A 183 4.33 4.10 16.93
CA ASN A 183 3.98 5.26 17.75
C ASN A 183 4.96 6.42 17.57
N ALA A 184 6.26 6.14 17.49
CA ALA A 184 7.28 7.17 17.26
C ALA A 184 7.09 7.87 15.91
N ARG A 185 6.69 7.12 14.86
CA ARG A 185 6.40 7.69 13.54
C ARG A 185 5.22 8.64 13.59
N PHE A 186 4.08 8.19 14.09
CA PHE A 186 2.90 9.05 14.22
C PHE A 186 3.14 10.27 15.13
N ALA A 187 3.86 10.11 16.24
CA ALA A 187 4.21 11.22 17.13
C ALA A 187 5.12 12.26 16.45
N THR A 188 5.92 11.85 15.47
CA THR A 188 6.73 12.76 14.66
C THR A 188 5.84 13.56 13.72
N TRP A 189 4.96 12.90 12.97
CA TRP A 189 4.03 13.56 12.05
C TRP A 189 3.04 14.50 12.73
N GLN A 190 2.62 14.18 13.96
CA GLN A 190 1.78 15.06 14.78
C GLN A 190 2.44 16.41 15.11
N ARG A 191 3.78 16.49 15.08
CA ARG A 191 4.53 17.71 15.37
C ARG A 191 4.88 18.53 14.13
N TYR A 192 4.56 18.02 12.94
CA TYR A 192 4.80 18.75 11.70
C TYR A 192 3.91 19.97 11.58
N ARG A 193 4.39 20.97 10.84
CA ARG A 193 3.60 22.16 10.57
C ARG A 193 2.42 21.77 9.67
N GLU A 194 1.23 21.95 10.22
CA GLU A 194 -0.06 21.67 9.60
C GLU A 194 -0.49 22.81 8.68
N THR A 195 -1.22 22.47 7.62
CA THR A 195 -1.84 23.40 6.68
C THR A 195 -3.12 22.76 6.18
N ASP A 196 -4.25 23.43 6.36
CA ASP A 196 -5.51 22.98 5.79
C ASP A 196 -5.45 23.11 4.27
N PHE A 197 -5.97 22.12 3.54
CA PHE A 197 -5.94 22.11 2.09
C PHE A 197 -6.59 23.36 1.47
N ALA A 198 -7.67 23.86 2.08
CA ALA A 198 -8.37 25.06 1.65
C ALA A 198 -7.49 26.34 1.75
N ASP A 199 -6.52 26.37 2.66
CA ASP A 199 -5.66 27.54 2.91
C ASP A 199 -4.46 27.61 1.96
N ILE A 200 -4.20 26.55 1.18
CA ILE A 200 -3.05 26.47 0.27
C ILE A 200 -3.06 27.62 -0.76
N GLY A 201 -4.25 28.00 -1.25
CA GLY A 201 -4.43 29.07 -2.23
C GLY A 201 -4.10 30.47 -1.70
N ASP A 202 -4.19 30.70 -0.39
CA ASP A 202 -3.82 31.98 0.22
C ASP A 202 -2.32 32.04 0.57
N MET A 203 -1.62 30.91 0.47
CA MET A 203 -0.23 30.73 0.85
C MET A 203 0.72 30.57 -0.34
N GLU A 204 0.42 31.17 -1.48
CA GLU A 204 1.22 31.10 -2.72
C GLU A 204 2.67 31.56 -2.57
N ASN A 205 2.96 32.36 -1.53
CA ASN A 205 4.33 32.80 -1.21
C ASN A 205 5.16 31.74 -0.47
N ASP A 206 4.56 30.64 0.02
CA ASP A 206 5.32 29.51 0.57
C ASP A 206 5.86 28.64 -0.59
N PRO A 207 7.19 28.54 -0.78
CA PRO A 207 7.77 27.85 -1.93
C PRO A 207 7.43 26.35 -1.99
N PHE A 208 7.15 25.72 -0.84
CA PHE A 208 6.72 24.32 -0.79
C PHE A 208 5.28 24.21 -1.30
N LEU A 209 4.37 25.05 -0.82
CA LEU A 209 2.96 25.02 -1.24
C LEU A 209 2.80 25.45 -2.70
N ALA A 210 3.54 26.47 -3.15
CA ALA A 210 3.61 26.86 -4.55
C ALA A 210 4.06 25.70 -5.46
N LYS A 211 5.03 24.90 -5.01
CA LYS A 211 5.46 23.70 -5.74
C LYS A 211 4.37 22.63 -5.77
N MET A 212 3.66 22.42 -4.66
CA MET A 212 2.53 21.47 -4.58
C MET A 212 1.37 21.85 -5.52
N ILE A 213 1.03 23.15 -5.59
CA ILE A 213 0.01 23.69 -6.52
C ILE A 213 0.44 23.45 -7.98
N ASN A 214 1.68 23.81 -8.32
CA ASN A 214 2.18 23.73 -9.70
C ASN A 214 2.46 22.30 -10.20
N GLN A 215 2.62 21.34 -9.29
CA GLN A 215 2.76 19.92 -9.62
C GLN A 215 1.39 19.24 -9.86
N GLY A 216 0.29 20.00 -9.90
CA GLY A 216 -1.07 19.44 -9.97
C GLY A 216 -1.37 18.53 -8.77
N PHE A 217 -0.79 18.86 -7.61
CA PHE A 217 -0.79 18.05 -6.40
C PHE A 217 -0.29 16.60 -6.60
N ILE A 218 0.64 16.43 -7.56
CA ILE A 218 1.30 15.18 -7.97
C ILE A 218 0.27 14.10 -8.32
N GLU A 219 -0.18 14.14 -9.58
CA GLU A 219 -0.96 13.13 -10.28
C GLU A 219 -2.07 12.44 -9.47
N HIS A 220 -3.30 12.83 -9.77
CA HIS A 220 -4.52 12.10 -9.44
C HIS A 220 -4.32 10.60 -9.52
N ARG A 221 -4.31 9.95 -8.35
CA ARG A 221 -4.61 8.54 -8.02
C ARG A 221 -3.76 8.16 -6.79
N GLU A 222 -4.07 8.73 -5.62
CA GLU A 222 -3.60 8.42 -4.24
C GLU A 222 -4.29 7.30 -3.43
N HIS A 223 -5.59 7.00 -3.63
CA HIS A 223 -6.26 5.90 -2.91
C HIS A 223 -6.68 4.69 -3.76
N ALA A 224 -5.86 3.65 -3.74
CA ALA A 224 -6.12 2.23 -3.98
C ALA A 224 -4.78 1.60 -4.36
N VAL A 225 -4.51 0.36 -3.95
CA VAL A 225 -3.27 -0.34 -4.35
C VAL A 225 -3.02 -0.13 -5.85
N TYR A 226 -1.87 0.43 -6.20
CA TYR A 226 -1.61 0.93 -7.55
C TYR A 226 -1.08 -0.13 -8.51
N ASN A 227 -1.54 -0.11 -9.75
CA ASN A 227 -0.79 -0.70 -10.85
C ASN A 227 0.44 0.17 -11.21
N ASP A 228 1.27 -0.33 -12.09
CA ASP A 228 2.52 0.27 -12.58
C ASP A 228 2.35 1.58 -13.36
N GLN A 229 1.11 1.92 -13.72
CA GLN A 229 0.73 3.17 -14.37
C GLN A 229 0.04 4.14 -13.41
N GLY A 230 0.20 3.92 -12.09
CA GLY A 230 -0.42 4.76 -11.07
C GLY A 230 -1.94 4.62 -11.04
N GLN A 231 -2.53 3.55 -11.58
CA GLN A 231 -3.98 3.35 -11.59
C GLN A 231 -4.47 2.55 -10.39
N PRO A 232 -5.62 2.91 -9.79
CA PRO A 232 -6.24 2.12 -8.73
C PRO A 232 -6.47 0.70 -9.23
N LEU A 233 -6.03 -0.32 -8.50
CA LEU A 233 -6.44 -1.71 -8.72
C LEU A 233 -7.92 -1.80 -8.33
N ALA A 234 -8.78 -1.47 -9.31
CA ALA A 234 -10.24 -1.57 -9.33
C ALA A 234 -11.04 -0.80 -8.26
N THR A 235 -11.65 0.32 -8.68
CA THR A 235 -13.10 0.53 -8.48
C THR A 235 -13.72 0.71 -9.86
N GLY A 236 -14.35 -0.33 -10.36
CA GLY A 236 -15.21 -0.21 -11.53
C GLY A 236 -16.50 0.47 -11.11
N HIS A 237 -16.73 1.70 -11.55
CA HIS A 237 -18.05 2.15 -11.99
C HIS A 237 -17.85 3.18 -13.10
N SER A 238 -18.22 2.79 -14.31
CA SER A 238 -18.53 3.76 -15.35
C SER A 238 -19.72 4.58 -14.87
N HIS A 239 -19.66 5.90 -14.98
CA HIS A 239 -20.67 6.75 -15.60
C HIS A 239 -20.13 8.17 -15.73
#